data_AF-A0A423U8C3-F1
#
_entry.id   AF-A0A423U8C3-F1
#
_cell.length_a   1.000
_cell.length_b   1.000
_cell.length_c   1.000
_cell.angle_alpha   90.00
_cell.angle_beta   90.00
_cell.angle_gamma   90.00
#
_symmetry.space_group_name_H-M   'P 1'
#
loop_
_entity.id
_entity.type
_entity.pdbx_description
1 polymer ?
#
loop_
_entity_poly.entity_id
_entity_poly.type
_entity_poly.pdbx_seq_one_letter_code
_entity_poly.pdbx_strand_id
1 'polypeptide(L)'
;MEPDNLIEVEKLNLNFPPEVVQAIQEILPSDDPFDSPEFNTVEYINNRFPAEQSLHHIDDVLEEMRLKITSTDDQIRTVIRSLTNVDQDGRASLLNAQEAIAELFARFQDIKERAGESEQRVKDIKQLDTAKTNSKESHDLYHYTQSPSDVSRRSSKITSTKG
;
A
#
# COMPACT_ATOMS: atom_id res chain seq x y z
N MET A 1 -3.64 28.62 40.13
CA MET A 1 -4.84 27.77 40.17
C MET A 1 -5.38 27.77 38.76
N GLU A 2 -4.95 26.79 37.97
CA GLU A 2 -5.52 26.53 36.65
C GLU A 2 -6.89 25.88 36.88
N PRO A 3 -7.98 26.35 36.26
CA PRO A 3 -9.29 25.73 36.45
C PRO A 3 -9.30 24.34 35.84
N ASP A 4 -9.73 23.37 36.64
CA ASP A 4 -10.06 22.01 36.23
C ASP A 4 -10.83 22.02 34.91
N ASN A 5 -10.18 21.52 33.87
CA ASN A 5 -10.82 21.15 32.62
C ASN A 5 -11.57 19.84 32.90
N LEU A 6 -12.72 19.94 33.58
CA LEU A 6 -13.67 18.84 33.70
C LEU A 6 -14.14 18.53 32.29
N ILE A 7 -13.55 17.52 31.67
CA ILE A 7 -14.12 16.88 30.48
C ILE A 7 -15.49 16.38 30.93
N GLU A 8 -16.53 17.06 30.50
CA GLU A 8 -17.91 16.63 30.64
C GLU A 8 -18.03 15.36 29.80
N VAL A 9 -17.85 14.20 30.45
CA VAL A 9 -17.97 12.90 29.78
C VAL A 9 -19.44 12.74 29.43
N GLU A 10 -19.82 13.20 28.23
CA GLU A 10 -21.11 12.88 27.64
C GLU A 10 -21.30 11.37 27.79
N LYS A 11 -22.34 10.97 28.53
CA LYS A 11 -22.74 9.56 28.62
C LYS A 11 -23.10 9.13 27.20
N LEU A 12 -22.15 8.48 26.54
CA LEU A 12 -22.37 7.83 25.27
C LEU A 12 -23.36 6.70 25.53
N ASN A 13 -24.65 6.95 25.29
CA ASN A 13 -25.68 5.92 25.27
C ASN A 13 -25.46 5.05 24.02
N LEU A 14 -24.45 4.19 24.08
CA LEU A 14 -24.07 3.28 23.01
C LEU A 14 -25.05 2.11 22.99
N ASN A 15 -26.12 2.23 22.22
CA ASN A 15 -26.99 1.09 21.92
C ASN A 15 -26.52 0.43 20.62
N PHE A 16 -25.68 -0.60 20.74
CA PHE A 16 -25.17 -1.34 19.60
C PHE A 16 -26.22 -2.33 19.07
N PRO A 17 -26.28 -2.56 17.74
CA PRO A 17 -27.09 -3.64 17.17
C PRO A 17 -26.71 -5.01 17.76
N PRO A 18 -27.64 -5.97 17.87
CA PRO A 18 -27.38 -7.30 18.42
C PRO A 18 -26.21 -8.02 17.75
N GLU A 19 -26.04 -7.83 16.44
CA GLU A 19 -24.96 -8.44 15.66
C GLU A 19 -23.59 -7.92 16.08
N VAL A 20 -23.50 -6.64 16.45
CA VAL A 20 -22.25 -6.00 16.91
C VAL A 20 -21.92 -6.48 18.32
N VAL A 21 -22.92 -6.58 19.20
CA VAL A 21 -22.73 -7.11 20.56
C VAL A 21 -22.25 -8.56 20.51
N GLN A 22 -22.86 -9.39 19.65
CA GLN A 22 -22.46 -10.78 19.47
C GLN A 22 -21.02 -10.89 18.94
N ALA A 23 -20.67 -10.10 17.92
CA ALA A 23 -19.32 -10.09 17.39
C ALA A 23 -18.29 -9.67 18.45
N ILE A 24 -18.63 -8.69 19.30
CA ILE A 24 -17.79 -8.28 20.44
C ILE A 24 -17.60 -9.42 21.44
N GLN A 25 -18.66 -10.15 21.79
CA GLN A 25 -18.57 -11.30 22.70
C GLN A 25 -17.75 -12.47 22.13
N GLU A 26 -17.81 -12.70 20.81
CA GLU A 26 -17.01 -13.75 20.16
C GLU A 26 -15.50 -13.42 20.14
N ILE A 27 -15.13 -12.15 19.95
CA ILE A 27 -13.73 -11.72 19.91
C ILE A 27 -13.14 -11.41 21.30
N LEU A 28 -14.00 -11.05 22.27
CA LEU A 28 -13.66 -10.70 23.64
C LEU A 28 -14.61 -11.43 24.60
N PRO A 29 -14.41 -12.75 24.81
CA PRO A 29 -15.13 -13.46 25.86
C PRO A 29 -14.76 -12.85 27.21
N SER A 30 -15.75 -12.33 27.94
CA SER A 30 -15.56 -11.85 29.30
C SER A 30 -16.21 -12.81 30.30
N ASP A 31 -15.41 -13.25 31.26
CA ASP A 31 -15.86 -14.00 32.43
C ASP A 31 -16.22 -13.07 33.60
N ASP A 32 -16.17 -11.74 33.40
CA ASP A 32 -16.54 -10.78 34.43
C ASP A 32 -18.06 -10.74 34.59
N PRO A 33 -18.62 -11.04 35.79
CA PRO A 33 -20.05 -10.93 36.03
C PRO A 33 -20.60 -9.53 35.73
N PHE A 34 -19.78 -8.47 35.82
CA PHE A 34 -20.19 -7.10 35.50
C PHE A 34 -20.42 -6.85 34.01
N ASP A 35 -19.87 -7.69 33.13
CA ASP A 35 -20.01 -7.56 31.68
C ASP A 35 -21.25 -8.29 31.15
N SER A 36 -21.93 -9.06 32.01
CA SER A 36 -23.16 -9.75 31.65
C SER A 36 -24.31 -8.75 31.47
N PRO A 37 -25.06 -8.79 30.36
CA PRO A 37 -26.26 -7.97 30.18
C PRO A 37 -27.36 -8.29 31.20
N GLU A 38 -27.31 -9.47 31.81
CA GLU A 38 -28.25 -9.95 32.84
C GLU A 38 -27.67 -9.83 34.27
N PHE A 39 -26.68 -8.96 34.48
CA PHE A 39 -26.05 -8.80 35.79
C PHE A 39 -27.07 -8.41 36.87
N ASN A 40 -27.20 -9.27 37.88
CA ASN A 40 -28.06 -9.03 39.03
C ASN A 40 -27.22 -8.68 40.26
N THR A 41 -27.22 -7.40 40.62
CA THR A 41 -26.49 -6.89 41.79
C THR A 41 -26.89 -7.56 43.09
N VAL A 42 -28.18 -7.87 43.28
CA VAL A 42 -28.68 -8.48 44.51
C VAL A 42 -28.19 -9.92 44.63
N GLU A 43 -28.27 -10.69 43.54
CA GLU A 43 -27.76 -12.05 43.49
C GLU A 43 -26.23 -12.08 43.68
N TYR A 44 -25.51 -11.15 43.05
CA TYR A 44 -24.07 -11.02 43.20
C TYR A 44 -23.67 -10.75 44.66
N ILE A 45 -24.34 -9.80 45.32
CA ILE A 45 -24.10 -9.49 46.74
C ILE A 45 -24.45 -10.70 47.62
N ASN A 46 -25.59 -11.35 47.38
CA ASN A 46 -26.02 -12.51 48.18
C ASN A 46 -25.09 -13.72 48.01
N ASN A 47 -24.50 -13.91 46.82
CA ASN A 47 -23.50 -14.93 46.58
C ASN A 47 -22.17 -14.62 47.29
N ARG A 48 -21.79 -13.34 47.35
CA ARG A 48 -20.56 -12.90 48.04
C ARG A 48 -20.72 -12.85 49.56
N PHE A 49 -21.92 -12.53 50.05
CA PHE A 49 -22.26 -12.42 51.46
C PHE A 49 -23.53 -13.23 51.83
N PRO A 50 -23.45 -14.57 51.88
CA PRO A 50 -24.64 -15.42 52.06
C PRO A 50 -25.28 -15.36 53.46
N ALA A 51 -24.51 -14.95 54.47
CA ALA A 51 -24.93 -14.89 55.87
C ALA A 51 -24.17 -13.78 56.61
N GLU A 52 -24.68 -13.30 57.75
CA GLU A 52 -24.07 -12.19 58.52
C GLU A 52 -22.59 -12.39 58.85
N GLN A 53 -22.15 -13.64 59.08
CA GLN A 53 -20.75 -13.97 59.38
C GLN A 53 -19.79 -13.62 58.23
N SER A 54 -20.27 -13.57 56.99
CA SER A 54 -19.46 -13.19 55.83
C SER A 54 -19.06 -11.71 55.84
N LEU A 55 -19.80 -10.84 56.56
CA LEU A 55 -19.50 -9.41 56.68
C LEU A 55 -18.16 -9.13 57.37
N HIS A 56 -17.61 -10.10 58.11
CA HIS A 56 -16.26 -9.96 58.66
C HIS A 56 -15.18 -9.80 57.57
N HIS A 57 -15.44 -10.27 56.34
CA HIS A 57 -14.50 -10.16 55.21
C HIS A 57 -14.78 -8.92 54.33
N ILE A 58 -15.64 -8.00 54.76
CA ILE A 58 -16.06 -6.87 53.91
C ILE A 58 -14.88 -5.98 53.50
N ASP A 59 -13.91 -5.79 54.39
CA ASP A 59 -12.71 -4.99 54.11
C ASP A 59 -11.84 -5.66 53.04
N ASP A 60 -11.71 -6.99 53.07
CA ASP A 60 -10.97 -7.75 52.06
C ASP A 60 -11.64 -7.64 50.68
N VAL A 61 -12.97 -7.75 50.63
CA VAL A 61 -13.74 -7.58 49.39
C VAL A 61 -13.63 -6.15 48.86
N LEU A 62 -13.64 -5.14 49.75
CA LEU A 62 -13.49 -3.75 49.36
C LEU A 62 -12.10 -3.49 48.76
N GLU A 63 -11.06 -4.08 49.33
CA GLU A 63 -9.70 -3.97 48.81
C GLU A 63 -9.54 -4.69 47.47
N GLU A 64 -10.13 -5.88 47.32
CA GLU A 64 -10.23 -6.58 46.03
C GLU A 64 -10.87 -5.68 44.96
N MET A 65 -11.98 -5.01 45.31
CA MET A 65 -12.67 -4.09 44.40
C MET A 65 -11.80 -2.89 44.02
N ARG A 66 -11.07 -2.29 44.98
CA ARG A 66 -10.16 -1.17 44.72
C ARG A 66 -9.01 -1.55 43.81
N LEU A 67 -8.43 -2.73 44.02
CA LEU A 67 -7.39 -3.27 43.15
C LEU A 67 -7.93 -3.52 41.74
N LYS A 68 -9.15 -4.07 41.62
CA LYS A 68 -9.81 -4.27 40.33
C LYS A 68 -10.04 -2.94 39.60
N ILE A 69 -10.54 -1.90 40.28
CA ILE A 69 -10.69 -0.55 39.71
C ILE A 69 -9.36 -0.01 39.20
N THR A 70 -8.32 -0.07 40.04
CA THR A 70 -6.98 0.45 39.68
C THR A 70 -6.39 -0.30 38.49
N SER A 71 -6.52 -1.63 38.47
CA SER A 71 -6.08 -2.47 37.36
C SER A 71 -6.84 -2.15 36.07
N THR A 72 -8.16 -2.00 36.15
CA THR A 72 -8.99 -1.63 34.99
C THR A 72 -8.61 -0.25 34.45
N ASP A 73 -8.38 0.74 35.32
CA ASP A 73 -7.92 2.07 34.90
C ASP A 73 -6.56 2.03 34.19
N ASP A 74 -5.63 1.21 34.66
CA ASP A 74 -4.33 1.03 34.01
C ASP A 74 -4.42 0.28 32.68
N GLN A 75 -5.34 -0.69 32.56
CA GLN A 75 -5.66 -1.34 31.29
C GLN A 75 -6.26 -0.33 30.30
N ILE A 76 -7.23 0.50 30.73
CA ILE A 76 -7.82 1.55 29.90
C ILE A 76 -6.73 2.51 29.40
N ARG A 77 -5.86 3.00 30.29
CA ARG A 77 -4.72 3.87 29.91
C ARG A 77 -3.79 3.20 28.90
N THR A 78 -3.55 1.90 29.05
CA THR A 78 -2.71 1.14 28.13
C THR A 78 -3.34 1.05 26.74
N VAL A 79 -4.65 0.77 26.67
CA VAL A 79 -5.41 0.74 25.41
C VAL A 79 -5.46 2.11 24.74
N ILE A 80 -5.65 3.20 25.49
CA ILE A 80 -5.65 4.55 24.91
C ILE A 80 -4.28 4.89 24.30
N ARG A 81 -3.18 4.52 24.98
CA ARG A 81 -1.83 4.72 24.47
C ARG A 81 -1.56 3.87 23.23
N SER A 82 -1.98 2.60 23.21
CA SER A 82 -1.81 1.75 22.03
C SER A 82 -2.61 2.27 20.85
N LEU A 83 -3.85 2.72 21.06
CA LEU A 83 -4.67 3.31 20.01
C LEU A 83 -4.04 4.58 19.42
N THR A 84 -3.47 5.44 20.28
CA THR A 84 -2.77 6.66 19.85
C THR A 84 -1.56 6.32 18.98
N ASN A 85 -0.75 5.34 19.39
CA ASN A 85 0.41 4.91 18.62
C ASN A 85 0.00 4.28 17.28
N VAL A 86 -1.04 3.43 17.26
CA VAL A 86 -1.57 2.80 16.04
C VAL A 86 -2.12 3.84 15.06
N ASP A 87 -2.80 4.89 15.53
CA ASP A 87 -3.27 5.99 14.65
C ASP A 87 -2.09 6.74 14.02
N GLN A 88 -1.04 7.04 14.79
CA GLN A 88 0.16 7.69 14.27
C GLN A 88 0.91 6.82 13.24
N ASP A 89 1.16 5.56 13.58
CA ASP A 89 1.85 4.60 12.70
C ASP A 89 1.05 4.30 11.42
N GLY A 90 -0.27 4.20 11.56
CA GLY A 90 -1.19 4.02 10.44
C GLY A 90 -1.15 5.20 9.48
N ARG A 91 -1.20 6.43 9.99
CA ARG A 91 -1.08 7.65 9.17
C ARG A 91 0.27 7.76 8.48
N ALA A 92 1.37 7.47 9.20
CA ALA A 92 2.70 7.47 8.61
C ALA A 92 2.83 6.44 7.49
N SER A 93 2.30 5.23 7.70
CA SER A 93 2.29 4.16 6.68
C SER A 93 1.49 4.54 5.44
N LEU A 94 0.33 5.21 5.61
CA LEU A 94 -0.47 5.72 4.49
C LEU A 94 0.27 6.81 3.70
N LEU A 95 0.92 7.75 4.37
CA LEU A 95 1.71 8.80 3.71
C LEU A 95 2.88 8.21 2.91
N ASN A 96 3.62 7.26 3.50
CA ASN A 96 4.72 6.58 2.81
C ASN A 96 4.22 5.82 1.57
N ALA A 97 3.08 5.14 1.67
CA ALA A 97 2.48 4.46 0.53
C ALA A 97 2.09 5.45 -0.59
N GLN A 98 1.52 6.61 -0.22
CA GLN A 98 1.18 7.66 -1.18
C GLN A 98 2.42 8.22 -1.89
N GLU A 99 3.51 8.46 -1.16
CA GLU A 99 4.77 8.93 -1.73
C GLU A 99 5.38 7.89 -2.68
N ALA A 100 5.40 6.61 -2.28
CA ALA A 100 5.88 5.52 -3.13
C ALA A 100 5.07 5.38 -4.43
N ILE A 101 3.75 5.57 -4.36
CA ILE A 101 2.88 5.58 -5.56
C ILE A 101 3.22 6.76 -6.48
N ALA A 102 3.43 7.95 -5.91
CA ALA A 102 3.81 9.13 -6.67
C ALA A 102 5.17 8.95 -7.37
N GLU A 103 6.15 8.39 -6.67
CA GLU A 103 7.47 8.07 -7.22
C GLU A 103 7.35 7.03 -8.35
N LEU A 104 6.56 5.98 -8.15
CA LEU A 104 6.33 4.95 -9.18
C LEU A 104 5.71 5.57 -10.45
N PHE A 105 4.76 6.49 -10.28
CA PHE A 105 4.14 7.19 -11.40
C PHE A 105 5.15 8.07 -12.15
N ALA A 106 6.02 8.79 -11.43
CA ALA A 106 7.09 9.58 -12.03
C ALA A 106 8.06 8.69 -12.82
N ARG A 107 8.47 7.54 -12.27
CA ARG A 107 9.32 6.55 -12.95
C ARG A 107 8.64 5.98 -14.20
N PHE A 108 7.34 5.68 -14.12
CA PHE A 108 6.57 5.19 -15.26
C PHE A 108 6.56 6.21 -16.41
N GLN A 109 6.40 7.50 -16.09
CA GLN A 109 6.41 8.57 -17.08
C GLN A 109 7.78 8.74 -17.73
N ASP A 110 8.88 8.70 -16.97
CA ASP A 110 10.25 8.74 -17.50
C ASP A 110 10.52 7.53 -18.43
N ILE A 111 10.11 6.32 -18.03
CA ILE A 111 10.22 5.12 -18.89
C ILE A 111 9.45 5.31 -20.20
N LYS A 112 8.23 5.85 -20.12
CA LYS A 112 7.39 6.10 -21.30
C LYS A 112 8.03 7.11 -22.25
N GLU A 113 8.60 8.19 -21.72
CA GLU A 113 9.30 9.20 -22.52
C GLU A 113 10.53 8.60 -23.22
N ARG A 114 11.39 7.92 -22.47
CA ARG A 114 12.58 7.25 -23.03
C ARG A 114 12.24 6.20 -24.08
N ALA A 115 11.15 5.45 -23.88
CA ALA A 115 10.68 4.48 -24.86
C ALA A 115 10.26 5.17 -26.17
N GLY A 116 9.55 6.31 -26.08
CA GLY A 116 9.18 7.12 -27.25
C GLY A 116 10.40 7.67 -27.99
N GLU A 117 11.38 8.22 -27.28
CA GLU A 117 12.64 8.64 -27.89
C GLU A 117 13.38 7.47 -28.55
N SER A 118 13.42 6.30 -27.90
CA SER A 118 14.05 5.11 -28.44
C SER A 118 13.36 4.64 -29.73
N GLU A 119 12.02 4.70 -29.79
CA GLU A 119 11.28 4.38 -31.01
C GLU A 119 11.64 5.35 -32.14
N GLN A 120 11.73 6.65 -31.85
CA GLN A 120 12.12 7.65 -32.85
C GLN A 120 13.55 7.42 -33.35
N ARG A 121 14.52 7.21 -32.45
CA ARG A 121 15.90 6.88 -32.82
C ARG A 121 15.98 5.65 -33.72
N VAL A 122 15.20 4.61 -33.44
CA VAL A 122 15.14 3.40 -34.27
C VAL A 122 14.57 3.70 -35.67
N LYS A 123 13.58 4.58 -35.79
CA LYS A 123 13.07 5.03 -37.10
C LYS A 123 14.15 5.76 -37.90
N ASP A 124 14.90 6.65 -37.26
CA ASP A 124 15.97 7.42 -37.90
C ASP A 124 17.10 6.49 -38.40
N ILE A 125 17.51 5.51 -37.61
CA ILE A 125 18.50 4.50 -38.01
C ILE A 125 18.05 3.74 -39.26
N LYS A 126 16.79 3.29 -39.30
CA LYS A 126 16.24 2.58 -40.47
C LYS A 126 16.24 3.45 -41.73
N GLN A 127 15.93 4.74 -41.59
CA GLN A 127 15.96 5.68 -42.72
C GLN A 127 17.40 5.89 -43.21
N LEU A 128 18.36 6.05 -42.30
CA LEU A 128 19.78 6.18 -42.64
C LEU A 128 20.32 4.92 -43.34
N ASP A 129 19.97 3.73 -42.88
CA ASP A 129 20.37 2.47 -43.52
C ASP A 129 19.81 2.33 -44.94
N THR A 130 18.56 2.77 -45.15
CA THR A 130 17.94 2.81 -46.48
C THR A 130 18.68 3.79 -47.40
N ALA A 131 18.94 5.01 -46.93
CA ALA A 131 19.67 6.03 -47.69
C ALA A 131 21.09 5.57 -48.06
N LYS A 132 21.79 4.91 -47.12
CA LYS A 132 23.12 4.33 -47.34
C LYS A 132 23.10 3.23 -48.41
N THR A 133 22.10 2.36 -48.37
CA THR A 133 21.92 1.28 -49.36
C THR A 133 21.70 1.88 -50.75
N ASN A 134 20.75 2.81 -50.88
CA ASN A 134 20.47 3.49 -52.15
C ASN A 134 21.68 4.25 -52.69
N SER A 135 22.45 4.91 -51.82
CA SER A 135 23.67 5.62 -52.20
C SER A 135 24.74 4.67 -52.74
N LYS A 136 24.92 3.51 -52.10
CA LYS A 136 25.83 2.47 -52.57
C LYS A 136 25.39 1.90 -53.92
N GLU A 137 24.12 1.58 -54.08
CA GLU A 137 23.57 1.10 -55.36
C GLU A 137 23.77 2.11 -56.49
N SER A 138 23.50 3.40 -56.22
CA SER A 138 23.70 4.47 -57.20
C SER A 138 25.18 4.61 -57.60
N HIS A 139 26.10 4.51 -56.65
CA HIS A 139 27.53 4.51 -56.90
C HIS A 139 27.96 3.30 -57.74
N ASP A 140 27.52 2.08 -57.37
CA ASP A 140 27.86 0.85 -58.07
C ASP A 140 27.30 0.87 -59.51
N LEU A 141 26.09 1.40 -59.72
CA LEU A 141 25.51 1.60 -61.05
C LEU A 141 26.28 2.64 -61.88
N TYR A 142 26.75 3.73 -61.26
CA TYR A 142 27.56 4.74 -61.94
C TYR A 142 28.92 4.16 -62.41
N HIS A 143 29.60 3.40 -61.55
CA HIS A 143 30.82 2.69 -61.94
C HIS A 143 30.56 1.65 -63.04
N TYR A 144 29.46 0.90 -62.95
CA TYR A 144 29.08 -0.07 -63.97
C TYR A 144 28.76 0.58 -65.32
N THR A 145 28.18 1.78 -65.34
CA THR A 145 27.83 2.51 -66.58
C THR A 145 29.01 3.28 -67.20
N GLN A 146 30.01 3.67 -66.42
CA GLN A 146 31.29 4.16 -66.96
C GLN A 146 32.20 3.04 -67.49
N SER A 147 31.99 1.79 -67.04
CA SER A 147 32.87 0.65 -67.35
C SER A 147 32.59 -0.15 -68.65
N PRO A 148 31.70 0.24 -69.59
CA PRO A 148 31.74 -0.37 -70.91
C PRO A 148 31.51 0.68 -72.02
N SER A 149 32.52 1.51 -72.27
CA SER A 149 32.78 2.05 -73.61
C SER A 149 33.71 1.13 -74.45
N ASP A 150 34.18 0.00 -73.89
CA ASP A 150 35.11 -0.92 -74.57
C ASP A 150 34.46 -2.09 -75.34
N VAL A 151 33.14 -2.21 -75.36
CA VAL A 151 32.47 -3.32 -76.09
C VAL A 151 32.34 -3.04 -77.60
N SER A 152 32.51 -1.79 -78.05
CA SER A 152 32.40 -1.44 -79.48
C SER A 152 33.68 -1.68 -80.31
N ARG A 153 34.81 -2.06 -79.69
CA ARG A 153 36.08 -2.30 -80.42
C ARG A 153 36.36 -3.76 -80.81
N ARG A 154 35.57 -4.73 -80.34
CA ARG A 154 35.76 -6.15 -80.69
C ARG A 154 34.95 -6.61 -81.91
N SER A 155 33.89 -5.89 -82.30
CA SER A 155 33.07 -6.27 -83.46
C SER A 155 33.71 -5.94 -84.82
N SER A 156 34.69 -5.04 -84.89
CA SER A 156 35.37 -4.68 -86.16
C SER A 156 36.60 -5.51 -86.49
N LYS A 157 37.04 -6.43 -85.60
CA LYS A 157 38.22 -7.28 -85.84
C LYS A 157 37.90 -8.70 -86.30
N ILE A 158 36.62 -9.07 -86.39
CA ILE A 158 36.20 -10.43 -86.74
C ILE A 158 35.77 -10.54 -88.23
N THR A 159 35.54 -9.44 -88.94
CA THR A 159 35.10 -9.46 -90.36
C THR A 159 36.20 -9.21 -91.40
N SER A 160 37.49 -9.13 -91.02
CA SER A 160 38.58 -8.84 -91.99
C SER A 160 39.72 -9.89 -92.03
N THR A 161 39.48 -11.11 -91.53
CA THR A 161 40.41 -12.23 -91.76
C THR A 161 39.67 -13.56 -91.88
N LYS A 162 39.09 -13.80 -93.06
CA LYS A 162 39.11 -15.10 -93.77
C LYS A 162 38.52 -14.85 -95.17
N GLY A 163 39.17 -15.48 -96.16
CA GLY A 163 39.00 -15.25 -97.60
C GLY A 163 37.61 -15.49 -98.16
#